data_AF-A0AAV0KGE9-F1
#
_entry.id   AF-A0AAV0KGE9-F1
#
_cell.length_a   1.000
_cell.length_b   1.000
_cell.length_c   1.000
_cell.angle_alpha   90.00
_cell.angle_beta   90.00
_cell.angle_gamma   90.00
#
_symmetry.space_group_name_H-M   'P 1'
#
loop_
_entity.id
_entity.type
_entity.pdbx_description
1 polymer ?
#
loop_
_entity_poly.entity_id
_entity_poly.type
_entity_poly.pdbx_seq_one_letter_code
_entity_poly.pdbx_strand_id
1 'polypeptide(L)'
;MAVQGVKAAQIVFSQHQTWSTTQVFSPRRSWKPAKFTVVARQSSSRGSRKVLHATPPATVQRRSGNYGPDIWESHEYSKPDDNTSRRWGHRVEELKKYVKRELLSKIGCREDDDDEEMVAERIEIIDTLQRLGVGYHFEREIQSALGRIAANPPIANNLHIAALRFRLLRRAGIRESPDVVFQGFREEDGKFKQEISGDVRGLLSLYEASYLGFPGEIVLDEAKSFARTHLQEIYRKAETAMAKQLARALELPSHWRTRRCEAWWHIEQYREDSTEGMDPALLELAMLEFNMVQLVYQAELEELHRWWKKLGLPKKLGFARDRLTESFQWAVGLIQEPQFSYCRKTMTKLTCLINVVDDVYDVYGSLDELHLFTTAIQRSYDY
;
A
#
# COMPACT_ATOMS: atom_id res chain seq x y z
N MET A 1 -15.06 -5.48 -5.63
CA MET A 1 -13.93 -4.79 -4.95
C MET A 1 -13.35 -5.59 -3.76
N ALA A 2 -14.14 -6.30 -2.94
CA ALA A 2 -13.61 -7.09 -1.81
C ALA A 2 -12.72 -8.30 -2.19
N VAL A 3 -12.93 -8.91 -3.37
CA VAL A 3 -12.19 -10.13 -3.80
C VAL A 3 -10.78 -9.83 -4.32
N GLN A 4 -10.51 -8.62 -4.82
CA GLN A 4 -9.17 -8.22 -5.31
C GLN A 4 -8.24 -7.79 -4.17
N GLY A 5 -8.77 -7.25 -3.07
CA GLY A 5 -8.00 -6.92 -1.86
C GLY A 5 -7.37 -8.15 -1.20
N VAL A 6 -8.02 -9.32 -1.28
CA VAL A 6 -7.51 -10.58 -0.73
C VAL A 6 -6.29 -11.10 -1.49
N LYS A 7 -6.26 -10.96 -2.84
CA LYS A 7 -5.08 -11.32 -3.65
C LYS A 7 -3.90 -10.39 -3.41
N ALA A 8 -4.15 -9.09 -3.20
CA ALA A 8 -3.10 -8.13 -2.83
C ALA A 8 -2.57 -8.39 -1.40
N ALA A 9 -3.43 -8.79 -0.46
CA ALA A 9 -3.04 -9.21 0.88
C ALA A 9 -2.18 -10.48 0.87
N GLN A 10 -2.46 -11.46 -0.01
CA GLN A 10 -1.59 -12.63 -0.20
C GLN A 10 -0.20 -12.25 -0.74
N ILE A 11 -0.07 -11.27 -1.63
CA ILE A 11 1.26 -10.85 -2.11
C ILE A 11 2.05 -10.16 -0.99
N VAL A 12 1.41 -9.35 -0.15
CA VAL A 12 2.07 -8.63 0.95
C VAL A 12 2.36 -9.54 2.14
N PHE A 13 1.58 -10.59 2.41
CA PHE A 13 1.76 -11.44 3.60
C PHE A 13 2.12 -12.91 3.34
N SER A 14 2.01 -13.41 2.10
CA SER A 14 2.15 -14.85 1.81
C SER A 14 3.28 -15.23 0.83
N GLN A 15 4.14 -14.31 0.38
CA GLN A 15 5.30 -14.71 -0.43
C GLN A 15 6.47 -15.17 0.45
N HIS A 16 6.41 -16.44 0.87
CA HIS A 16 7.60 -17.24 1.09
C HIS A 16 8.15 -17.66 -0.29
N GLN A 17 9.16 -16.96 -0.81
CA GLN A 17 10.13 -17.64 -1.66
C GLN A 17 11.21 -18.20 -0.73
N THR A 18 11.15 -19.51 -0.53
CA THR A 18 12.20 -20.30 0.10
C THR A 18 13.47 -20.16 -0.73
N TRP A 19 14.44 -19.41 -0.22
CA TRP A 19 15.82 -19.55 -0.68
C TRP A 19 16.42 -20.76 0.05
N SER A 20 16.94 -21.69 -0.75
CA SER A 20 17.42 -22.99 -0.31
C SER A 20 18.65 -22.86 0.57
N THR A 21 18.54 -23.33 1.81
CA THR A 21 19.66 -23.94 2.51
C THR A 21 19.13 -25.11 3.33
N THR A 22 19.33 -26.29 2.77
CA THR A 22 19.48 -27.58 3.49
C THR A 22 18.26 -28.13 4.26
N GLN A 23 17.77 -29.27 3.77
CA GLN A 23 16.84 -30.23 4.38
C GLN A 23 16.97 -30.35 5.92
N VAL A 24 15.84 -30.45 6.66
CA VAL A 24 15.59 -31.43 7.76
C VAL A 24 14.08 -31.39 8.18
N PHE A 25 13.40 -32.53 8.00
CA PHE A 25 12.16 -33.11 8.59
C PHE A 25 10.76 -32.43 8.63
N SER A 26 9.79 -33.25 8.23
CA SER A 26 8.32 -33.18 8.36
C SER A 26 7.78 -33.44 9.78
N PRO A 27 6.52 -33.04 10.10
CA PRO A 27 5.97 -33.02 11.45
C PRO A 27 5.10 -34.26 11.82
N ARG A 28 5.13 -34.68 13.09
CA ARG A 28 4.04 -35.46 13.72
C ARG A 28 3.99 -35.25 15.25
N ARG A 29 2.92 -34.65 15.76
CA ARG A 29 1.88 -35.31 16.59
C ARG A 29 0.97 -34.31 17.31
N SER A 30 -0.29 -34.71 17.33
CA SER A 30 -1.48 -34.15 17.97
C SER A 30 -1.38 -33.99 19.50
N TRP A 31 -2.03 -32.97 20.04
CA TRP A 31 -2.42 -32.92 21.45
C TRP A 31 -3.86 -32.39 21.60
N LYS A 32 -4.67 -33.08 22.42
CA LYS A 32 -6.04 -32.69 22.81
C LYS A 32 -5.99 -32.05 24.21
N PRO A 33 -6.76 -30.98 24.51
CA PRO A 33 -6.88 -30.50 25.88
C PRO A 33 -8.03 -31.16 26.65
N ALA A 34 -7.79 -31.36 27.94
CA ALA A 34 -8.70 -31.94 28.94
C ALA A 34 -9.76 -30.92 29.42
N LYS A 35 -10.90 -31.46 29.87
CA LYS A 35 -12.04 -30.72 30.44
C LYS A 35 -11.76 -30.37 31.91
N PHE A 36 -12.07 -29.14 32.32
CA PHE A 36 -12.23 -28.77 33.73
C PHE A 36 -13.69 -28.38 34.00
N THR A 37 -14.26 -28.97 35.05
CA THR A 37 -15.61 -28.70 35.56
C THR A 37 -15.49 -27.74 36.75
N VAL A 38 -16.20 -26.62 36.72
CA VAL A 38 -16.31 -25.71 37.88
C VAL A 38 -17.62 -25.97 38.60
N VAL A 39 -17.54 -26.30 39.89
CA VAL A 39 -18.68 -26.47 40.80
C VAL A 39 -19.01 -25.11 41.40
N ALA A 40 -20.25 -24.62 41.19
CA ALA A 40 -20.76 -23.43 41.84
C ALA A 40 -21.47 -23.79 43.16
N ARG A 41 -21.14 -23.07 44.24
CA ARG A 41 -21.74 -23.20 45.57
C ARG A 41 -22.82 -22.13 45.73
N GLN A 42 -24.08 -22.53 45.91
CA GLN A 42 -25.18 -21.60 46.23
C GLN A 42 -25.18 -21.26 47.72
N SER A 43 -25.31 -19.97 48.05
CA SER A 43 -25.76 -19.50 49.36
C SER A 43 -27.11 -18.80 49.20
N SER A 44 -28.05 -19.14 50.07
CA SER A 44 -29.41 -18.64 50.08
C SER A 44 -29.54 -17.50 51.09
N SER A 45 -30.31 -16.47 50.74
CA SER A 45 -30.97 -15.60 51.73
C SER A 45 -32.35 -15.20 51.21
N ARG A 46 -33.37 -15.44 52.04
CA ARG A 46 -34.78 -15.15 51.79
C ARG A 46 -35.06 -13.68 52.12
N GLY A 47 -35.71 -12.98 51.20
CA GLY A 47 -36.36 -11.68 51.45
C GLY A 47 -37.53 -11.51 50.50
N SER A 48 -38.76 -11.51 51.04
CA SER A 48 -40.01 -11.39 50.28
C SER A 48 -40.12 -10.05 49.56
N ARG A 49 -40.29 -10.07 48.23
CA ARG A 49 -40.85 -8.97 47.45
C ARG A 49 -41.86 -9.50 46.44
N LYS A 50 -43.00 -8.82 46.40
CA LYS A 50 -44.18 -9.08 45.55
C LYS A 50 -43.78 -9.44 44.12
N VAL A 51 -44.29 -10.58 43.64
CA VAL A 51 -44.19 -11.00 42.25
C VAL A 51 -45.11 -10.10 41.41
N LEU A 52 -44.53 -9.09 40.78
CA LEU A 52 -45.08 -8.56 39.54
C LEU A 52 -44.75 -9.61 38.47
N HIS A 53 -45.77 -10.18 37.84
CA HIS A 53 -45.57 -10.99 36.64
C HIS A 53 -44.92 -10.10 35.57
N ALA A 54 -43.59 -10.15 35.48
CA ALA A 54 -42.88 -9.67 34.33
C ALA A 54 -43.22 -10.60 33.17
N THR A 55 -43.93 -10.06 32.18
CA THR A 55 -43.99 -10.64 30.84
C THR A 55 -42.56 -10.99 30.44
N PRO A 56 -42.25 -12.22 30.00
CA PRO A 56 -40.90 -12.53 29.53
C PRO A 56 -40.54 -11.49 28.45
N PRO A 57 -39.36 -10.86 28.52
CA PRO A 57 -38.96 -9.93 27.48
C PRO A 57 -39.09 -10.66 26.16
N ALA A 58 -39.81 -10.05 25.21
CA ALA A 58 -39.93 -10.59 23.86
C ALA A 58 -38.52 -10.99 23.41
N THR A 59 -38.33 -12.24 23.03
CA THR A 59 -37.04 -12.74 22.55
C THR A 59 -36.66 -11.89 21.35
N VAL A 60 -35.76 -10.94 21.55
CA VAL A 60 -35.24 -10.09 20.48
C VAL A 60 -34.47 -11.02 19.55
N GLN A 61 -35.07 -11.31 18.40
CA GLN A 61 -34.42 -12.10 17.36
C GLN A 61 -33.23 -11.30 16.83
N ARG A 62 -32.02 -11.82 17.06
CA ARG A 62 -30.78 -11.19 16.60
C ARG A 62 -30.53 -11.51 15.14
N ARG A 63 -30.16 -10.51 14.35
CA ARG A 63 -29.65 -10.73 12.99
C ARG A 63 -28.17 -11.11 13.08
N SER A 64 -27.68 -11.77 12.05
CA SER A 64 -26.28 -12.18 11.90
C SER A 64 -25.79 -11.77 10.51
N GLY A 65 -24.56 -11.27 10.43
CA GLY A 65 -23.90 -10.97 9.16
C GLY A 65 -23.33 -12.20 8.46
N ASN A 66 -23.37 -13.37 9.11
CA ASN A 66 -22.81 -14.63 8.62
C ASN A 66 -21.34 -14.52 8.20
N TYR A 67 -20.56 -13.77 8.97
CA TYR A 67 -19.14 -13.57 8.68
C TYR A 67 -18.34 -14.86 8.82
N GLY A 68 -17.47 -15.11 7.84
CA GLY A 68 -16.49 -16.19 7.92
C GLY A 68 -15.41 -15.91 8.98
N PRO A 69 -14.69 -16.94 9.44
CA PRO A 69 -13.63 -16.78 10.42
C PRO A 69 -12.45 -15.96 9.87
N ASP A 70 -11.55 -15.59 10.78
CA ASP A 70 -10.23 -15.13 10.42
C ASP A 70 -9.47 -16.26 9.67
N ILE A 71 -8.88 -15.93 8.53
CA ILE A 71 -8.12 -16.88 7.70
C ILE A 71 -6.62 -16.88 8.04
N TRP A 72 -6.18 -16.00 8.95
CA TRP A 72 -4.76 -15.74 9.24
C TRP A 72 -4.27 -16.34 10.57
N GLU A 73 -5.13 -16.99 11.35
CA GLU A 73 -4.94 -17.42 12.75
C GLU A 73 -3.72 -18.34 13.05
N SER A 74 -2.93 -18.71 12.04
CA SER A 74 -1.89 -19.75 12.10
C SER A 74 -0.52 -19.36 11.54
N HIS A 75 -0.27 -18.10 11.18
CA HIS A 75 0.99 -17.74 10.54
C HIS A 75 2.07 -17.40 11.59
N GLU A 76 3.01 -18.33 11.79
CA GLU A 76 4.29 -18.03 12.42
C GLU A 76 5.17 -17.29 11.41
N TYR A 77 5.52 -16.04 11.70
CA TYR A 77 6.44 -15.28 10.85
C TYR A 77 7.87 -15.70 11.16
N SER A 78 8.57 -16.23 10.16
CA SER A 78 10.00 -16.53 10.28
C SER A 78 10.77 -15.23 10.38
N LYS A 79 11.53 -15.06 11.48
CA LYS A 79 12.43 -13.91 11.67
C LYS A 79 13.86 -14.33 11.39
N PRO A 80 14.63 -13.51 10.66
CA PRO A 80 16.07 -13.71 10.59
C PRO A 80 16.68 -13.59 11.99
N ASP A 81 17.78 -14.30 12.21
CA ASP A 81 18.55 -14.14 13.43
C ASP A 81 19.16 -12.73 13.53
N ASP A 82 19.60 -12.36 14.75
CA ASP A 82 20.15 -11.04 15.04
C ASP A 82 21.37 -10.70 14.18
N ASN A 83 22.21 -11.70 13.85
CA ASN A 83 23.42 -11.49 13.06
C ASN A 83 23.06 -11.20 11.60
N THR A 84 22.11 -11.96 11.03
CA THR A 84 21.55 -11.72 9.70
C THR A 84 20.92 -10.32 9.61
N SER A 85 20.12 -9.93 10.60
CA SER A 85 19.50 -8.59 10.66
C SER A 85 20.53 -7.46 10.69
N ARG A 86 21.59 -7.60 11.49
CA ARG A 86 22.70 -6.63 11.53
C ARG A 86 23.45 -6.54 10.20
N ARG A 87 23.72 -7.69 9.57
CA ARG A 87 24.38 -7.75 8.26
C ARG A 87 23.56 -7.04 7.19
N TRP A 88 22.24 -7.25 7.17
CA TRP A 88 21.34 -6.54 6.25
C TRP A 88 21.38 -5.04 6.49
N GLY A 89 21.28 -4.60 7.75
CA GLY A 89 21.37 -3.18 8.10
C GLY A 89 22.68 -2.54 7.63
N HIS A 90 23.83 -3.18 7.86
CA HIS A 90 25.11 -2.68 7.37
C HIS A 90 25.16 -2.58 5.84
N ARG A 91 24.71 -3.65 5.16
CA ARG A 91 24.71 -3.72 3.69
C ARG A 91 23.83 -2.63 3.08
N VAL A 92 22.65 -2.41 3.65
CA VAL A 92 21.75 -1.32 3.27
C VAL A 92 22.42 0.04 3.36
N GLU A 93 23.13 0.33 4.46
CA GLU A 93 23.84 1.61 4.61
C GLU A 93 25.00 1.79 3.62
N GLU A 94 25.71 0.71 3.26
CA GLU A 94 26.70 0.73 2.18
C GLU A 94 26.06 1.05 0.83
N LEU A 95 24.94 0.40 0.51
CA LEU A 95 24.23 0.59 -0.75
C LEU A 95 23.60 1.98 -0.85
N LYS A 96 23.09 2.54 0.25
CA LYS A 96 22.65 3.95 0.29
C LYS A 96 23.78 4.91 -0.04
N LYS A 97 24.97 4.70 0.51
CA LYS A 97 26.15 5.53 0.20
C LYS A 97 26.55 5.39 -1.26
N TYR A 98 26.49 4.17 -1.82
CA TYR A 98 26.70 3.94 -3.25
C TYR A 98 25.71 4.74 -4.10
N VAL A 99 24.40 4.61 -3.85
CA VAL A 99 23.36 5.35 -4.59
C VAL A 99 23.58 6.87 -4.50
N LYS A 100 23.93 7.39 -3.31
CA LYS A 100 24.25 8.81 -3.14
C LYS A 100 25.46 9.24 -3.99
N ARG A 101 26.50 8.41 -4.05
CA ARG A 101 27.75 8.75 -4.74
C ARG A 101 27.71 8.51 -6.24
N GLU A 102 27.03 7.48 -6.73
CA GLU A 102 27.06 7.11 -8.15
C GLU A 102 25.85 7.63 -8.92
N LEU A 103 24.66 7.65 -8.29
CA LEU A 103 23.43 8.07 -8.96
C LEU A 103 23.08 9.51 -8.62
N LEU A 104 23.14 9.91 -7.34
CA LEU A 104 22.78 11.27 -6.94
C LEU A 104 23.92 12.29 -7.14
N SER A 105 25.16 11.87 -7.34
CA SER A 105 26.24 12.79 -7.73
C SER A 105 26.08 13.30 -9.16
N LYS A 106 25.53 12.47 -10.06
CA LYS A 106 25.12 12.86 -11.42
C LYS A 106 24.00 13.92 -11.42
N ILE A 107 23.32 14.05 -10.29
CA ILE A 107 22.24 15.02 -10.03
C ILE A 107 22.80 16.33 -9.39
N GLY A 108 24.08 16.35 -9.01
CA GLY A 108 24.77 17.49 -8.40
C GLY A 108 24.98 18.67 -9.34
N CYS A 109 25.33 19.83 -8.76
CA CYS A 109 25.56 21.09 -9.51
C CYS A 109 26.72 20.91 -10.49
N ARG A 110 26.44 21.01 -11.79
CA ARG A 110 27.45 21.29 -12.81
C ARG A 110 27.12 22.61 -13.48
N GLU A 111 28.11 23.22 -14.11
CA GLU A 111 27.97 24.44 -14.90
C GLU A 111 27.03 24.25 -16.13
N ASP A 112 26.67 22.99 -16.43
CA ASP A 112 25.80 22.54 -17.53
C ASP A 112 24.40 22.08 -17.06
N ASP A 113 23.77 22.75 -16.09
CA ASP A 113 22.41 22.40 -15.59
C ASP A 113 21.29 22.59 -16.66
N ASP A 114 21.62 23.14 -17.83
CA ASP A 114 20.72 23.35 -18.99
C ASP A 114 20.73 22.21 -20.03
N ASP A 115 21.60 21.20 -19.89
CA ASP A 115 21.67 20.07 -20.84
C ASP A 115 20.43 19.16 -20.72
N GLU A 116 19.66 19.02 -21.81
CA GLU A 116 18.41 18.24 -21.84
C GLU A 116 18.61 16.76 -21.50
N GLU A 117 19.73 16.15 -21.91
CA GLU A 117 20.05 14.74 -21.67
C GLU A 117 20.33 14.51 -20.18
N MET A 118 21.09 15.42 -19.56
CA MET A 118 21.36 15.38 -18.12
C MET A 118 20.09 15.58 -17.28
N VAL A 119 19.19 16.46 -17.73
CA VAL A 119 17.89 16.67 -17.07
C VAL A 119 17.01 15.42 -17.22
N ALA A 120 17.01 14.78 -18.39
CA ALA A 120 16.31 13.53 -18.61
C ALA A 120 16.82 12.40 -17.71
N GLU A 121 18.14 12.19 -17.63
CA GLU A 121 18.75 11.16 -16.75
C GLU A 121 18.35 11.41 -15.28
N ARG A 122 18.38 12.68 -14.84
CA ARG A 122 17.95 13.08 -13.48
C ARG A 122 16.50 12.71 -13.20
N ILE A 123 15.60 12.96 -14.15
CA ILE A 123 14.17 12.61 -14.06
C ILE A 123 14.00 11.08 -13.93
N GLU A 124 14.70 10.30 -14.75
CA GLU A 124 14.61 8.83 -14.75
C GLU A 124 15.16 8.21 -13.47
N ILE A 125 16.29 8.71 -12.95
CA ILE A 125 16.85 8.25 -11.66
C ILE A 125 15.85 8.49 -10.53
N ILE A 126 15.27 9.69 -10.45
CA ILE A 126 14.28 10.03 -9.41
C ILE A 126 13.07 9.10 -9.52
N ASP A 127 12.55 8.89 -10.73
CA ASP A 127 11.40 8.01 -10.92
C ASP A 127 11.71 6.57 -10.50
N THR A 128 12.88 6.06 -10.87
CA THR A 128 13.35 4.71 -10.53
C THR A 128 13.44 4.53 -9.01
N LEU A 129 14.09 5.48 -8.31
CA LEU A 129 14.21 5.44 -6.84
C LEU A 129 12.84 5.44 -6.14
N GLN A 130 11.91 6.27 -6.62
CA GLN A 130 10.56 6.33 -6.06
C GLN A 130 9.76 5.06 -6.35
N ARG A 131 9.83 4.55 -7.58
CA ARG A 131 9.12 3.33 -8.00
C ARG A 131 9.63 2.08 -7.32
N LEU A 132 10.93 1.97 -7.07
CA LEU A 132 11.53 0.87 -6.30
C LEU A 132 11.24 0.97 -4.78
N GLY A 133 10.59 2.05 -4.33
CA GLY A 133 10.21 2.23 -2.94
C GLY A 133 11.37 2.60 -2.00
N VAL A 134 12.51 3.05 -2.54
CA VAL A 134 13.69 3.47 -1.75
C VAL A 134 13.86 4.99 -1.70
N GLY A 135 13.04 5.74 -2.43
CA GLY A 135 13.12 7.21 -2.50
C GLY A 135 13.04 7.93 -1.15
N TYR A 136 12.38 7.36 -0.14
CA TYR A 136 12.27 7.98 1.19
C TYR A 136 13.61 8.12 1.93
N HIS A 137 14.66 7.38 1.53
CA HIS A 137 16.02 7.55 2.07
C HIS A 137 16.75 8.77 1.50
N PHE A 138 16.22 9.34 0.41
CA PHE A 138 16.87 10.38 -0.39
C PHE A 138 15.96 11.60 -0.58
N GLU A 139 15.01 11.84 0.33
CA GLU A 139 14.00 12.91 0.18
C GLU A 139 14.64 14.28 -0.03
N ARG A 140 15.70 14.60 0.70
CA ARG A 140 16.39 15.89 0.58
C ARG A 140 17.02 16.07 -0.80
N GLU A 141 17.72 15.05 -1.26
CA GLU A 141 18.37 15.02 -2.56
C GLU A 141 17.34 15.10 -3.70
N ILE A 142 16.26 14.32 -3.60
CA ILE A 142 15.16 14.32 -4.57
C ILE A 142 14.47 15.69 -4.62
N GLN A 143 14.13 16.28 -3.47
CA GLN A 143 13.46 17.58 -3.44
C GLN A 143 14.33 18.70 -4.04
N SER A 144 15.63 18.70 -3.72
CA SER A 144 16.59 19.62 -4.33
C SER A 144 16.64 19.45 -5.86
N ALA A 145 16.68 18.21 -6.34
CA ALA A 145 16.73 17.89 -7.76
C ALA A 145 15.44 18.30 -8.51
N LEU A 146 14.27 18.06 -7.91
CA LEU A 146 12.98 18.45 -8.48
C LEU A 146 12.83 19.96 -8.57
N GLY A 147 13.34 20.72 -7.59
CA GLY A 147 13.38 22.19 -7.66
C GLY A 147 14.20 22.70 -8.86
N ARG A 148 15.32 22.05 -9.19
CA ARG A 148 16.12 22.39 -10.38
C ARG A 148 15.44 21.98 -11.68
N ILE A 149 14.88 20.77 -11.72
CA ILE A 149 14.10 20.32 -12.88
C ILE A 149 13.01 21.34 -13.19
N ALA A 150 12.27 21.81 -12.17
CA ALA A 150 11.23 22.82 -12.35
C ALA A 150 11.73 24.15 -12.92
N ALA A 151 12.98 24.54 -12.65
CA ALA A 151 13.59 25.75 -13.19
C ALA A 151 13.99 25.61 -14.68
N ASN A 152 14.31 24.40 -15.13
CA ASN A 152 14.68 24.11 -16.51
C ASN A 152 13.46 24.11 -17.43
N PRO A 153 13.61 24.45 -18.72
CA PRO A 153 12.53 24.36 -19.69
C PRO A 153 12.03 22.90 -19.83
N PRO A 154 10.75 22.68 -20.19
CA PRO A 154 10.25 21.34 -20.49
C PRO A 154 10.93 20.75 -21.73
N ILE A 155 11.30 19.48 -21.65
CA ILE A 155 11.88 18.72 -22.77
C ILE A 155 10.76 18.37 -23.75
N ALA A 156 10.78 18.97 -24.94
CA ALA A 156 9.67 18.92 -25.90
C ALA A 156 9.74 17.79 -26.94
N ASN A 157 10.85 17.06 -27.01
CA ASN A 157 11.12 16.02 -28.02
C ASN A 157 10.92 14.59 -27.51
N ASN A 158 10.75 14.39 -26.19
CA ASN A 158 10.63 13.07 -25.57
C ASN A 158 9.39 13.01 -24.66
N LEU A 159 8.33 12.34 -25.14
CA LEU A 159 7.04 12.26 -24.43
C LEU A 159 7.17 11.57 -23.07
N HIS A 160 7.99 10.52 -23.00
CA HIS A 160 8.24 9.80 -21.76
C HIS A 160 8.80 10.75 -20.69
N ILE A 161 9.86 11.49 -21.01
CA ILE A 161 10.52 12.40 -20.08
C ILE A 161 9.62 13.58 -19.70
N ALA A 162 8.90 14.17 -20.65
CA ALA A 162 7.94 15.24 -20.38
C ALA A 162 6.83 14.81 -19.40
N ALA A 163 6.26 13.62 -19.63
CA ALA A 163 5.23 13.07 -18.76
C ALA A 163 5.77 12.65 -17.38
N LEU A 164 6.99 12.12 -17.31
CA LEU A 164 7.67 11.84 -16.04
C LEU A 164 7.90 13.13 -15.25
N ARG A 165 8.47 14.17 -15.88
CA ARG A 165 8.67 15.50 -15.28
C ARG A 165 7.37 16.00 -14.66
N PHE A 166 6.30 16.09 -15.46
CA PHE A 166 5.00 16.56 -15.01
C PHE A 166 4.52 15.79 -13.78
N ARG A 167 4.58 14.46 -13.85
CA ARG A 167 4.14 13.58 -12.76
C ARG A 167 4.96 13.78 -11.48
N LEU A 168 6.28 13.85 -11.59
CA LEU A 168 7.17 13.98 -10.43
C LEU A 168 7.00 15.34 -9.75
N LEU A 169 6.97 16.43 -10.53
CA LEU A 169 6.77 17.79 -10.01
C LEU A 169 5.42 17.93 -9.31
N ARG A 170 4.33 17.46 -9.93
CA ARG A 170 2.99 17.48 -9.33
C ARG A 170 2.91 16.68 -8.04
N ARG A 171 3.52 15.50 -7.98
CA ARG A 171 3.57 14.68 -6.75
C ARG A 171 4.38 15.33 -5.63
N ALA A 172 5.39 16.15 -5.97
CA ALA A 172 6.15 16.93 -5.00
C ALA A 172 5.44 18.23 -4.57
N GLY A 173 4.26 18.53 -5.14
CA GLY A 173 3.52 19.76 -4.85
C GLY A 173 4.04 20.98 -5.62
N ILE A 174 4.91 20.78 -6.61
CA ILE A 174 5.40 21.85 -7.49
C ILE A 174 4.41 22.03 -8.63
N ARG A 175 3.97 23.28 -8.84
CA ARG A 175 3.00 23.61 -9.88
C ARG A 175 3.67 23.56 -11.25
N GLU A 176 3.17 22.68 -12.10
CA GLU A 176 3.60 22.54 -13.49
C GLU A 176 2.37 22.62 -14.40
N SER A 177 2.39 23.44 -15.47
CA SER A 177 1.24 23.57 -16.38
C SER A 177 1.23 22.46 -17.42
N PRO A 178 0.12 21.68 -17.56
CA PRO A 178 0.04 20.64 -18.59
C PRO A 178 0.04 21.23 -19.99
N ASP A 179 -0.54 22.42 -20.20
CA ASP A 179 -0.53 23.11 -21.50
C ASP A 179 0.89 23.42 -21.97
N VAL A 180 1.77 23.81 -21.05
CA VAL A 180 3.16 24.18 -21.36
C VAL A 180 4.02 22.92 -21.57
N VAL A 181 3.92 21.95 -20.67
CA VAL A 181 4.75 20.73 -20.76
C VAL A 181 4.40 19.88 -21.98
N PHE A 182 3.11 19.80 -22.34
CA PHE A 182 2.66 18.96 -23.43
C PHE A 182 2.51 19.70 -24.77
N GLN A 183 2.85 21.00 -24.83
CA GLN A 183 2.69 21.82 -26.04
C GLN A 183 3.37 21.20 -27.27
N GLY A 184 4.60 20.69 -27.13
CA GLY A 184 5.36 20.10 -28.22
C GLY A 184 4.75 18.83 -28.83
N PHE A 185 3.85 18.17 -28.10
CA PHE A 185 3.22 16.92 -28.49
C PHE A 185 1.79 17.09 -29.01
N ARG A 186 1.33 18.34 -29.17
CA ARG A 186 -0.03 18.67 -29.61
C ARG A 186 -0.03 19.39 -30.95
N GLU A 187 -1.12 19.20 -31.68
CA GLU A 187 -1.45 19.86 -32.94
C GLU A 187 -2.09 21.24 -32.67
N GLU A 188 -2.23 22.05 -33.72
CA GLU A 188 -2.89 23.37 -33.64
C GLU A 188 -4.37 23.29 -33.20
N ASP A 189 -5.06 22.17 -33.47
CA ASP A 189 -6.42 21.93 -33.01
C ASP A 189 -6.51 21.55 -31.52
N GLY A 190 -5.36 21.47 -30.84
CA GLY A 190 -5.24 21.12 -29.43
C GLY A 190 -5.31 19.63 -29.15
N LYS A 191 -5.22 18.74 -30.13
CA LYS A 191 -5.13 17.28 -29.87
C LYS A 191 -3.70 16.79 -29.83
N PHE A 192 -3.44 15.69 -29.16
CA PHE A 192 -2.16 15.00 -29.24
C PHE A 192 -1.88 14.51 -30.67
N LYS A 193 -0.64 14.73 -31.12
CA LYS A 193 -0.14 14.35 -32.44
C LYS A 193 -0.29 12.85 -32.64
N GLN A 194 -0.78 12.42 -33.80
CA GLN A 194 -0.88 10.99 -34.09
C GLN A 194 0.51 10.32 -34.20
N GLU A 195 1.56 11.10 -34.48
CA GLU A 195 2.94 10.60 -34.59
C GLU A 195 3.45 9.93 -33.31
N ILE A 196 2.97 10.36 -32.14
CA ILE A 196 3.37 9.79 -30.84
C ILE A 196 2.55 8.54 -30.46
N SER A 197 1.59 8.10 -31.28
CA SER A 197 0.75 6.93 -30.99
C SER A 197 1.53 5.61 -30.97
N GLY A 198 2.72 5.57 -31.56
CA GLY A 198 3.62 4.42 -31.56
C GLY A 198 4.57 4.34 -30.35
N ASP A 199 4.74 5.43 -29.61
CA ASP A 199 5.66 5.49 -28.46
C ASP A 199 5.01 4.86 -27.22
N VAL A 200 5.09 3.53 -27.11
CA VAL A 200 4.51 2.77 -25.98
C VAL A 200 4.98 3.30 -24.63
N ARG A 201 6.27 3.63 -24.50
CA ARG A 201 6.89 4.08 -23.25
C ARG A 201 6.44 5.50 -22.88
N GLY A 202 6.34 6.39 -23.87
CA GLY A 202 5.76 7.73 -23.71
C GLY A 202 4.28 7.70 -23.38
N LEU A 203 3.49 6.87 -24.07
CA LEU A 203 2.06 6.71 -23.82
C LEU A 203 1.77 6.18 -22.41
N LEU A 204 2.56 5.22 -21.92
CA LEU A 204 2.45 4.74 -20.53
C LEU A 204 2.71 5.84 -19.52
N SER A 205 3.77 6.65 -19.72
CA SER A 205 4.05 7.78 -18.84
C SER A 205 2.98 8.87 -18.92
N LEU A 206 2.48 9.19 -20.13
CA LEU A 206 1.42 10.16 -20.34
C LEU A 206 0.12 9.72 -19.67
N TYR A 207 -0.25 8.43 -19.82
CA TYR A 207 -1.40 7.84 -19.15
C TYR A 207 -1.28 7.99 -17.64
N GLU A 208 -0.15 7.62 -17.04
CA GLU A 208 0.08 7.76 -15.60
C GLU A 208 0.06 9.23 -15.12
N ALA A 209 0.62 10.15 -15.91
CA ALA A 209 0.63 11.59 -15.64
C ALA A 209 -0.80 12.19 -15.68
N SER A 210 -1.65 11.72 -16.58
CA SER A 210 -3.03 12.20 -16.76
C SER A 210 -3.94 12.02 -15.54
N TYR A 211 -3.55 11.18 -14.58
CA TYR A 211 -4.28 10.99 -13.31
C TYR A 211 -3.95 12.02 -12.23
N LEU A 212 -3.07 12.98 -12.52
CA LEU A 212 -2.72 14.09 -11.63
C LEU A 212 -3.40 15.42 -12.03
N GLY A 213 -4.38 15.35 -12.94
CA GLY A 213 -5.13 16.51 -13.38
C GLY A 213 -6.17 17.00 -12.38
N PHE A 214 -6.31 18.33 -12.30
CA PHE A 214 -7.37 19.01 -11.58
C PHE A 214 -8.57 19.29 -12.51
N PRO A 215 -9.77 19.51 -11.94
CA PRO A 215 -10.92 19.97 -12.72
C PRO A 215 -10.57 21.21 -13.56
N GLY A 216 -10.89 21.17 -14.85
CA GLY A 216 -10.60 22.25 -15.81
C GLY A 216 -9.29 22.07 -16.59
N GLU A 217 -8.44 21.11 -16.24
CA GLU A 217 -7.22 20.80 -17.01
C GLU A 217 -7.53 19.88 -18.21
N ILE A 218 -8.24 20.42 -19.21
CA ILE A 218 -8.76 19.68 -20.39
C ILE A 218 -7.66 18.89 -21.12
N VAL A 219 -6.42 19.41 -21.13
CA VAL A 219 -5.24 18.73 -21.72
C VAL A 219 -5.02 17.35 -21.11
N LEU A 220 -5.28 17.17 -19.82
CA LEU A 220 -5.04 15.90 -19.14
C LEU A 220 -6.19 14.91 -19.34
N ASP A 221 -7.42 15.39 -19.54
CA ASP A 221 -8.54 14.54 -19.95
C ASP A 221 -8.31 14.02 -21.38
N GLU A 222 -7.82 14.88 -22.27
CA GLU A 222 -7.45 14.53 -23.63
C GLU A 222 -6.25 13.57 -23.65
N ALA A 223 -5.21 13.83 -22.85
CA ALA A 223 -4.05 12.94 -22.66
C ALA A 223 -4.48 11.55 -22.19
N LYS A 224 -5.40 11.49 -21.22
CA LYS A 224 -5.94 10.23 -20.69
C LYS A 224 -6.65 9.44 -21.79
N SER A 225 -7.52 10.11 -22.55
CA SER A 225 -8.29 9.49 -23.63
C SER A 225 -7.39 8.99 -24.76
N PHE A 226 -6.44 9.84 -25.21
CA PHE A 226 -5.47 9.53 -26.25
C PHE A 226 -4.59 8.34 -25.86
N ALA A 227 -3.93 8.42 -24.71
CA ALA A 227 -3.04 7.36 -24.24
C ALA A 227 -3.79 6.05 -24.00
N ARG A 228 -4.98 6.10 -23.37
CA ARG A 228 -5.77 4.89 -23.13
C ARG A 228 -6.19 4.20 -24.43
N THR A 229 -6.61 4.96 -25.44
CA THR A 229 -7.03 4.42 -26.74
C THR A 229 -5.89 3.67 -27.40
N HIS A 230 -4.74 4.31 -27.57
CA HIS A 230 -3.61 3.70 -28.25
C HIS A 230 -2.98 2.55 -27.43
N LEU A 231 -2.88 2.67 -26.10
CA LEU A 231 -2.42 1.57 -25.25
C LEU A 231 -3.34 0.34 -25.35
N GLN A 232 -4.65 0.53 -25.49
CA GLN A 232 -5.60 -0.59 -25.72
C GLN A 232 -5.42 -1.23 -27.09
N GLU A 233 -5.14 -0.45 -28.12
CA GLU A 233 -4.84 -0.98 -29.47
C GLU A 233 -3.55 -1.79 -29.48
N ILE A 234 -2.50 -1.29 -28.83
CA ILE A 234 -1.22 -1.99 -28.66
C ILE A 234 -1.44 -3.26 -27.83
N TYR A 235 -2.19 -3.18 -26.72
CA TYR A 235 -2.48 -4.32 -25.85
C TYR A 235 -3.13 -5.49 -26.60
N ARG A 236 -4.03 -5.23 -27.55
CA ARG A 236 -4.67 -6.28 -28.37
C ARG A 236 -3.67 -7.04 -29.26
N LYS A 237 -2.51 -6.46 -29.54
CA LYS A 237 -1.46 -7.01 -30.41
C LYS A 237 -0.21 -7.44 -29.63
N ALA A 238 -0.12 -7.11 -28.33
CA ALA A 238 1.09 -7.26 -27.54
C ALA A 238 1.33 -8.72 -27.12
N GLU A 239 2.59 -9.12 -27.11
CA GLU A 239 3.03 -10.41 -26.57
C GLU A 239 3.24 -10.34 -25.04
N THR A 240 3.51 -11.50 -24.44
CA THR A 240 3.32 -11.81 -23.00
C THR A 240 3.79 -10.75 -21.99
N ALA A 241 5.05 -10.29 -22.04
CA ALA A 241 5.59 -9.37 -21.03
C ALA A 241 4.96 -7.96 -21.13
N MET A 242 4.96 -7.38 -22.35
CA MET A 242 4.34 -6.09 -22.62
C MET A 242 2.83 -6.11 -22.34
N ALA A 243 2.14 -7.20 -22.70
CA ALA A 243 0.73 -7.36 -22.42
C ALA A 243 0.43 -7.33 -20.90
N LYS A 244 1.29 -7.92 -20.06
CA LYS A 244 1.13 -7.84 -18.59
C LYS A 244 1.28 -6.41 -18.07
N GLN A 245 2.28 -5.67 -18.55
CA GLN A 245 2.49 -4.27 -18.16
C GLN A 245 1.31 -3.38 -18.57
N LEU A 246 0.86 -3.51 -19.82
CA LEU A 246 -0.29 -2.75 -20.35
C LEU A 246 -1.58 -3.10 -19.62
N ALA A 247 -1.85 -4.38 -19.38
CA ALA A 247 -3.03 -4.81 -18.63
C ALA A 247 -3.05 -4.22 -17.22
N ARG A 248 -1.90 -4.20 -16.53
CA ARG A 248 -1.80 -3.60 -15.20
C ARG A 248 -2.06 -2.10 -15.23
N ALA A 249 -1.40 -1.36 -16.11
CA ALA A 249 -1.60 0.09 -16.21
C ALA A 249 -3.08 0.44 -16.52
N LEU A 250 -3.70 -0.28 -17.46
CA LEU A 250 -5.07 -0.01 -17.90
C LEU A 250 -6.15 -0.41 -16.88
N GLU A 251 -5.86 -1.34 -15.96
CA GLU A 251 -6.74 -1.73 -14.86
C GLU A 251 -6.89 -0.61 -13.82
N LEU A 252 -5.75 -0.07 -13.34
CA LEU A 252 -5.70 1.00 -12.34
C LEU A 252 -4.34 1.71 -12.47
N PRO A 253 -4.29 3.04 -12.53
CA PRO A 253 -3.04 3.77 -12.62
C PRO A 253 -2.20 3.62 -11.35
N SER A 254 -0.87 3.68 -11.49
CA SER A 254 0.07 3.61 -10.37
C SER A 254 -0.21 4.64 -9.28
N HIS A 255 -0.72 5.83 -9.65
CA HIS A 255 -1.04 6.89 -8.70
C HIS A 255 -2.14 6.51 -7.68
N TRP A 256 -3.02 5.56 -8.04
CA TRP A 256 -4.13 5.11 -7.19
C TRP A 256 -3.85 3.76 -6.50
N ARG A 257 -2.69 3.17 -6.76
CA ARG A 257 -2.26 1.91 -6.13
C ARG A 257 -1.46 2.21 -4.86
N THR A 258 -1.48 1.28 -3.90
CA THR A 258 -0.64 1.40 -2.71
C THR A 258 0.83 1.30 -3.12
N ARG A 259 1.66 2.28 -2.73
CA ARG A 259 3.05 2.35 -3.22
C ARG A 259 3.85 1.09 -2.85
N ARG A 260 3.51 0.44 -1.74
CA ARG A 260 4.15 -0.82 -1.35
C ARG A 260 3.92 -1.96 -2.35
N CYS A 261 2.70 -2.12 -2.83
CA CYS A 261 2.37 -3.12 -3.85
C CYS A 261 2.99 -2.76 -5.21
N GLU A 262 3.05 -1.46 -5.52
CA GLU A 262 3.73 -0.96 -6.72
C GLU A 262 5.24 -1.20 -6.65
N ALA A 263 5.86 -0.95 -5.50
CA ALA A 263 7.29 -1.15 -5.30
C ALA A 263 7.71 -2.60 -5.53
N TRP A 264 6.94 -3.56 -5.02
CA TRP A 264 7.21 -4.98 -5.30
C TRP A 264 7.12 -5.29 -6.79
N TRP A 265 6.06 -4.81 -7.46
CA TRP A 265 5.90 -5.03 -8.90
C TRP A 265 7.07 -4.41 -9.68
N HIS A 266 7.48 -3.19 -9.33
CA HIS A 266 8.61 -2.52 -9.96
C HIS A 266 9.95 -3.22 -9.69
N ILE A 267 10.18 -3.76 -8.49
CA ILE A 267 11.38 -4.56 -8.18
C ILE A 267 11.46 -5.79 -9.10
N GLU A 268 10.35 -6.49 -9.29
CA GLU A 268 10.33 -7.67 -10.16
C GLU A 268 10.53 -7.29 -11.63
N GLN A 269 9.93 -6.21 -12.12
CA GLN A 269 10.21 -5.72 -13.48
C GLN A 269 11.65 -5.25 -13.65
N TYR A 270 12.18 -4.50 -12.67
CA TYR A 270 13.57 -4.03 -12.70
C TYR A 270 14.58 -5.17 -12.64
N ARG A 271 14.20 -6.32 -12.05
CA ARG A 271 15.00 -7.55 -12.10
C ARG A 271 14.92 -8.25 -13.45
N GLU A 272 13.75 -8.30 -14.06
CA GLU A 272 13.52 -8.94 -15.36
C GLU A 272 14.16 -8.16 -16.53
N ASP A 273 14.24 -6.83 -16.42
CA ASP A 273 14.96 -5.94 -17.33
C ASP A 273 16.48 -6.18 -17.23
N SER A 274 16.93 -7.27 -17.85
CA SER A 274 18.33 -7.74 -17.89
C SER A 274 19.22 -6.95 -18.89
N THR A 275 18.80 -5.75 -19.29
CA THR A 275 19.50 -4.84 -20.22
C THR A 275 20.38 -3.78 -19.52
N GLU A 276 21.15 -3.04 -20.31
CA GLU A 276 22.20 -2.04 -19.94
C GLU A 276 21.82 -0.94 -18.92
N GLY A 277 20.54 -0.80 -18.52
CA GLY A 277 20.06 0.23 -17.59
C GLY A 277 19.81 -0.22 -16.14
N MET A 278 19.92 -1.51 -15.84
CA MET A 278 19.72 -2.05 -14.49
C MET A 278 20.99 -1.90 -13.65
N ASP A 279 20.87 -1.27 -12.48
CA ASP A 279 21.93 -1.13 -11.49
C ASP A 279 21.77 -2.23 -10.42
N PRO A 280 22.70 -3.21 -10.34
CA PRO A 280 22.59 -4.31 -9.41
C PRO A 280 22.60 -3.88 -7.95
N ALA A 281 23.32 -2.82 -7.61
CA ALA A 281 23.39 -2.30 -6.24
C ALA A 281 22.08 -1.62 -5.86
N LEU A 282 21.43 -0.93 -6.78
CA LEU A 282 20.10 -0.35 -6.58
C LEU A 282 19.03 -1.44 -6.43
N LEU A 283 19.06 -2.50 -7.25
CA LEU A 283 18.13 -3.62 -7.08
C LEU A 283 18.34 -4.30 -5.72
N GLU A 284 19.59 -4.56 -5.34
CA GLU A 284 19.92 -5.16 -4.04
C GLU A 284 19.40 -4.28 -2.89
N LEU A 285 19.58 -2.96 -2.98
CA LEU A 285 19.04 -2.02 -1.99
C LEU A 285 17.52 -2.12 -1.90
N ALA A 286 16.83 -2.10 -3.03
CA ALA A 286 15.37 -2.16 -3.09
C ALA A 286 14.83 -3.45 -2.48
N MET A 287 15.45 -4.60 -2.79
CA MET A 287 15.06 -5.89 -2.22
C MET A 287 15.32 -5.99 -0.72
N LEU A 288 16.50 -5.55 -0.25
CA LEU A 288 16.83 -5.59 1.18
C LEU A 288 15.92 -4.65 1.99
N GLU A 289 15.72 -3.42 1.53
CA GLU A 289 14.80 -2.47 2.16
C GLU A 289 13.37 -3.01 2.16
N PHE A 290 12.92 -3.62 1.05
CA PHE A 290 11.61 -4.27 1.00
C PHE A 290 11.49 -5.34 2.10
N ASN A 291 12.47 -6.22 2.23
CA ASN A 291 12.42 -7.29 3.22
C ASN A 291 12.54 -6.76 4.66
N MET A 292 13.38 -5.75 4.90
CA MET A 292 13.52 -5.14 6.23
C MET A 292 12.24 -4.47 6.70
N VAL A 293 11.57 -3.70 5.84
CA VAL A 293 10.27 -3.09 6.17
C VAL A 293 9.21 -4.16 6.42
N GLN A 294 9.23 -5.26 5.66
CA GLN A 294 8.31 -6.39 5.87
C GLN A 294 8.47 -7.01 7.27
N LEU A 295 9.70 -7.13 7.78
CA LEU A 295 9.95 -7.64 9.13
C LEU A 295 9.39 -6.72 10.22
N VAL A 296 9.46 -5.39 10.02
CA VAL A 296 8.83 -4.42 10.91
C VAL A 296 7.32 -4.64 10.97
N TYR A 297 6.68 -4.82 9.81
CA TYR A 297 5.23 -5.09 9.74
C TYR A 297 4.83 -6.40 10.40
N GLN A 298 5.60 -7.45 10.22
CA GLN A 298 5.34 -8.74 10.87
C GLN A 298 5.46 -8.62 12.40
N ALA A 299 6.48 -7.92 12.90
CA ALA A 299 6.63 -7.67 14.33
C ALA A 299 5.47 -6.85 14.92
N GLU A 300 4.99 -5.83 14.20
CA GLU A 300 3.80 -5.05 14.58
C GLU A 300 2.55 -5.91 14.62
N LEU A 301 2.36 -6.74 13.60
CA LEU A 301 1.20 -7.62 13.47
C LEU A 301 1.17 -8.67 14.58
N GLU A 302 2.30 -9.23 14.99
CA GLU A 302 2.39 -10.12 16.15
C GLU A 302 1.99 -9.44 17.47
N GLU A 303 2.40 -8.19 17.67
CA GLU A 303 1.99 -7.39 18.83
C GLU A 303 0.48 -7.13 18.81
N LEU A 304 -0.06 -6.79 17.65
CA LEU A 304 -1.49 -6.57 17.44
C LEU A 304 -2.30 -7.83 17.68
N HIS A 305 -1.84 -9.00 17.23
CA HIS A 305 -2.50 -10.29 17.49
C HIS A 305 -2.54 -10.59 18.99
N ARG A 306 -1.43 -10.36 19.72
CA ARG A 306 -1.40 -10.51 21.18
C ARG A 306 -2.40 -9.57 21.87
N TRP A 307 -2.46 -8.32 21.43
CA TRP A 307 -3.43 -7.34 21.93
C TRP A 307 -4.88 -7.78 21.68
N TRP A 308 -5.21 -8.16 20.44
CA TRP A 308 -6.56 -8.53 20.03
C TRP A 308 -7.05 -9.79 20.75
N LYS A 309 -6.18 -10.81 20.85
CA LYS A 309 -6.43 -12.03 21.62
C LYS A 309 -6.66 -11.75 23.12
N LYS A 310 -5.87 -10.84 23.71
CA LYS A 310 -6.01 -10.43 25.12
C LYS A 310 -7.33 -9.71 25.37
N LEU A 311 -7.77 -8.87 24.42
CA LEU A 311 -9.04 -8.15 24.51
C LEU A 311 -10.23 -9.13 24.49
N GLY A 312 -10.12 -10.20 23.68
CA GLY A 312 -11.09 -11.30 23.67
C GLY A 312 -12.45 -10.92 23.09
N LEU A 313 -12.57 -9.78 22.41
CA LEU A 313 -13.80 -9.35 21.76
C LEU A 313 -14.30 -10.33 20.71
N PRO A 314 -13.48 -10.94 19.83
CA PRO A 314 -13.98 -11.88 18.83
C PRO A 314 -14.77 -13.06 19.44
N LYS A 315 -14.33 -13.54 20.60
CA LYS A 315 -15.00 -14.63 21.33
C LYS A 315 -16.28 -14.17 22.04
N LYS A 316 -16.28 -12.94 22.57
CA LYS A 316 -17.42 -12.38 23.32
C LYS A 316 -18.50 -11.83 22.40
N LEU A 317 -18.12 -11.32 21.23
CA LEU A 317 -18.97 -10.70 20.22
C LEU A 317 -18.90 -11.55 18.95
N GLY A 318 -19.34 -12.80 19.04
CA GLY A 318 -19.28 -13.76 17.92
C GLY A 318 -20.13 -13.38 16.70
N PHE A 319 -20.89 -12.28 16.76
CA PHE A 319 -21.60 -11.70 15.62
C PHE A 319 -20.74 -10.73 14.81
N ALA A 320 -19.66 -10.18 15.39
CA ALA A 320 -18.81 -9.17 14.76
C ALA A 320 -17.70 -9.82 13.92
N ARG A 321 -17.24 -9.10 12.89
CA ARG A 321 -16.15 -9.50 12.02
C ARG A 321 -14.83 -9.57 12.78
N ASP A 322 -14.11 -10.69 12.65
CA ASP A 322 -12.72 -10.81 13.09
C ASP A 322 -11.77 -10.58 11.91
N ARG A 323 -11.22 -9.36 11.82
CA ARG A 323 -10.47 -8.85 10.65
C ARG A 323 -9.25 -8.02 11.04
N LEU A 324 -8.48 -8.50 12.01
CA LEU A 324 -7.30 -7.80 12.52
C LEU A 324 -6.25 -7.59 11.42
N THR A 325 -5.90 -8.65 10.69
CA THR A 325 -4.86 -8.63 9.66
C THR A 325 -5.27 -7.74 8.48
N GLU A 326 -6.52 -7.79 8.07
CA GLU A 326 -7.05 -6.89 7.03
C GLU A 326 -7.05 -5.44 7.52
N SER A 327 -7.43 -5.18 8.77
CA SER A 327 -7.37 -3.83 9.37
C SER A 327 -5.94 -3.31 9.44
N PHE A 328 -4.96 -4.17 9.71
CA PHE A 328 -3.55 -3.83 9.68
C PHE A 328 -3.07 -3.52 8.26
N GLN A 329 -3.50 -4.31 7.28
CA GLN A 329 -3.17 -4.06 5.87
C GLN A 329 -3.69 -2.71 5.39
N TRP A 330 -4.88 -2.30 5.85
CA TRP A 330 -5.41 -0.95 5.61
C TRP A 330 -4.50 0.13 6.20
N ALA A 331 -4.04 -0.04 7.43
CA ALA A 331 -3.12 0.90 8.07
C ALA A 331 -1.76 0.98 7.34
N VAL A 332 -1.21 -0.17 6.89
CA VAL A 332 0.01 -0.22 6.07
C VAL A 332 -0.18 0.51 4.74
N GLY A 333 -1.34 0.35 4.08
CA GLY A 333 -1.63 1.03 2.82
C GLY A 333 -1.62 2.56 2.96
N LEU A 334 -2.08 3.08 4.10
CA LEU A 334 -2.11 4.52 4.42
C LEU A 334 -0.76 5.06 4.91
N ILE A 335 -0.04 4.27 5.72
CA ILE A 335 1.16 4.70 6.44
C ILE A 335 2.29 3.69 6.18
N GLN A 336 3.04 3.91 5.10
CA GLN A 336 3.93 2.90 4.52
C GLN A 336 5.38 3.00 5.01
N GLU A 337 5.75 4.07 5.70
CA GLU A 337 7.13 4.30 6.10
C GLU A 337 7.41 3.63 7.45
N PRO A 338 8.51 2.86 7.59
CA PRO A 338 8.73 1.99 8.74
C PRO A 338 8.77 2.75 10.08
N GLN A 339 9.20 4.00 10.11
CA GLN A 339 9.29 4.83 11.32
C GLN A 339 7.94 5.10 12.00
N PHE A 340 6.82 5.00 11.28
CA PHE A 340 5.48 5.29 11.81
C PHE A 340 4.78 4.07 12.42
N SER A 341 5.55 3.18 13.04
CA SER A 341 5.06 1.95 13.68
C SER A 341 3.92 2.17 14.68
N TYR A 342 4.09 3.17 15.55
CA TYR A 342 3.07 3.53 16.52
C TYR A 342 1.75 3.94 15.86
N CYS A 343 1.82 4.77 14.81
CA CYS A 343 0.65 5.23 14.08
C CYS A 343 -0.10 4.08 13.40
N ARG A 344 0.62 3.17 12.72
CA ARG A 344 0.00 1.97 12.11
C ARG A 344 -0.70 1.09 13.12
N LYS A 345 -0.04 0.80 14.25
CA LYS A 345 -0.64 -0.03 15.31
C LYS A 345 -1.87 0.65 15.91
N THR A 346 -1.81 1.94 16.19
CA THR A 346 -2.95 2.70 16.73
C THR A 346 -4.10 2.75 15.74
N MET A 347 -3.83 3.03 14.47
CA MET A 347 -4.84 3.04 13.42
C MET A 347 -5.50 1.65 13.28
N THR A 348 -4.72 0.58 13.31
CA THR A 348 -5.26 -0.78 13.25
C THR A 348 -6.21 -1.07 14.41
N LYS A 349 -5.81 -0.72 15.64
CA LYS A 349 -6.66 -0.89 16.83
C LYS A 349 -7.96 -0.11 16.69
N LEU A 350 -7.88 1.14 16.24
CA LEU A 350 -9.05 1.98 15.99
C LEU A 350 -9.97 1.38 14.92
N THR A 351 -9.44 0.95 13.78
CA THR A 351 -10.21 0.28 12.71
C THR A 351 -10.91 -0.97 13.23
N CYS A 352 -10.23 -1.81 14.02
CA CYS A 352 -10.84 -3.01 14.60
C CYS A 352 -12.03 -2.66 15.51
N LEU A 353 -11.88 -1.64 16.36
CA LEU A 353 -12.95 -1.18 17.25
C LEU A 353 -14.11 -0.56 16.47
N ILE A 354 -13.82 0.24 15.43
CA ILE A 354 -14.83 0.80 14.52
C ILE A 354 -15.61 -0.34 13.86
N ASN A 355 -14.96 -1.36 13.32
CA ASN A 355 -15.63 -2.51 12.70
C ASN A 355 -16.58 -3.23 13.67
N VAL A 356 -16.17 -3.38 14.94
CA VAL A 356 -17.03 -3.98 15.97
C VAL A 356 -18.26 -3.10 16.24
N VAL A 357 -18.07 -1.79 16.35
CA VAL A 357 -19.19 -0.85 16.56
C VAL A 357 -20.11 -0.85 15.35
N ASP A 358 -19.57 -0.80 14.14
CA ASP A 358 -20.32 -0.91 12.88
C ASP A 358 -21.21 -2.16 12.86
N ASP A 359 -20.67 -3.33 13.23
CA ASP A 359 -21.44 -4.58 13.33
C ASP A 359 -22.50 -4.56 14.45
N VAL A 360 -22.27 -3.79 15.52
CA VAL A 360 -23.30 -3.55 16.55
C VAL A 360 -24.48 -2.80 15.95
N TYR A 361 -24.25 -1.73 15.18
CA TYR A 361 -25.33 -0.92 14.60
C TYR A 361 -26.03 -1.62 13.42
N ASP A 362 -25.28 -2.17 12.49
CA ASP A 362 -25.82 -2.66 11.23
C ASP A 362 -26.43 -4.06 11.33
N VAL A 363 -25.89 -4.89 12.23
CA VAL A 363 -26.26 -6.30 12.34
C VAL A 363 -27.01 -6.57 13.65
N TYR A 364 -26.38 -6.30 14.80
CA TYR A 364 -26.77 -6.99 16.02
C TYR A 364 -27.77 -6.25 16.93
N GLY A 365 -27.58 -4.95 17.13
CA GLY A 365 -28.34 -4.14 18.08
C GLY A 365 -29.79 -3.90 17.64
N SER A 366 -30.71 -3.90 18.61
CA SER A 366 -32.05 -3.36 18.37
C SER A 366 -32.04 -1.82 18.43
N LEU A 367 -33.05 -1.17 17.87
CA LEU A 367 -33.13 0.29 17.88
C LEU A 367 -33.02 0.89 19.30
N ASP A 368 -33.70 0.27 20.28
CA ASP A 368 -33.67 0.71 21.67
C ASP A 368 -32.28 0.58 22.30
N GLU A 369 -31.58 -0.53 22.03
CA GLU A 369 -30.21 -0.74 22.53
C GLU A 369 -29.21 0.21 21.88
N LEU A 370 -29.35 0.47 20.58
CA LEU A 370 -28.52 1.42 19.85
C LEU A 370 -28.76 2.85 20.33
N HIS A 371 -29.99 3.22 20.67
CA HIS A 371 -30.29 4.51 21.28
C HIS A 371 -29.59 4.65 22.64
N LEU A 372 -29.67 3.63 23.50
CA LEU A 372 -28.98 3.61 24.79
C LEU A 372 -27.45 3.65 24.63
N PHE A 373 -26.90 2.86 23.71
CA PHE A 373 -25.47 2.82 23.43
C PHE A 373 -24.96 4.19 22.94
N THR A 374 -25.65 4.79 21.96
CA THR A 374 -25.32 6.13 21.43
C THR A 374 -25.34 7.18 22.55
N THR A 375 -26.39 7.17 23.37
CA THR A 375 -26.56 8.12 24.48
C THR A 375 -25.43 7.97 25.51
N ALA A 376 -25.03 6.73 25.81
CA ALA A 376 -23.93 6.46 26.75
C ALA A 376 -22.60 7.02 26.22
N ILE A 377 -22.29 6.83 24.93
CA ILE A 377 -21.08 7.37 24.31
C ILE A 377 -21.09 8.91 24.32
N GLN A 378 -22.21 9.55 23.95
CA GLN A 378 -22.34 11.01 23.96
C GLN A 378 -22.06 11.58 25.36
N ARG A 379 -22.70 11.03 26.39
CA ARG A 379 -22.50 11.49 27.77
C ARG A 379 -21.06 11.34 28.24
N SER A 380 -20.36 10.30 27.79
CA SER A 380 -18.95 10.09 28.15
C SER A 380 -17.99 11.12 27.54
N TYR A 381 -18.44 11.87 26.53
CA TYR A 381 -17.66 12.93 25.88
C TYR A 381 -17.91 14.31 26.49
N ASP A 382 -19.04 14.48 27.21
CA ASP A 382 -19.42 15.73 27.87
C ASP A 382 -18.80 15.89 29.28
N TYR A 383 -18.13 14.84 29.79
CA TYR A 383 -17.34 14.83 31.03
C TYR A 383 -15.85 14.83 30.70
#